data_AF-A0A0F6YM31-F1
#
_entry.id   AF-A0A0F6YM31-F1
#
_cell.length_a   1.000
_cell.length_b   1.000
_cell.length_c   1.000
_cell.angle_alpha   90.00
_cell.angle_beta   90.00
_cell.angle_gamma   90.00
#
_symmetry.space_group_name_H-M   'P 1'
#
loop_
_entity.id
_entity.type
_entity.pdbx_description
1 polymer ?
#
loop_
_entity_poly.entity_id
_entity_poly.type
_entity_poly.pdbx_seq_one_letter_code
_entity_poly.pdbx_strand_id
1 'polypeptide(L)'
;MRLNVTFGARALVGANDGLDAQACAARYAGLLRDALRRDHPDASIEVTWSDDRAPTHVDVQGVDEERRARAIERDALDVAWVVKQMEPWGA
;
A
#
# COMPACT_ATOMS: atom_id res chain seq x y z
N MET A 1 -12.16 5.27 11.23
CA MET A 1 -11.17 4.21 10.99
C MET A 1 -9.93 4.82 10.35
N ARG A 2 -8.74 4.34 10.71
CA ARG A 2 -7.49 4.72 10.08
C ARG A 2 -6.81 3.49 9.47
N LEU A 3 -6.27 3.64 8.28
CA LEU A 3 -5.48 2.65 7.56
C LEU A 3 -4.08 3.20 7.37
N ASN A 4 -3.10 2.56 8.03
CA ASN A 4 -1.69 2.87 7.83
C ASN A 4 -1.09 1.74 7.00
N VAL A 5 -0.61 2.07 5.80
CA VAL A 5 0.01 1.10 4.90
C VAL A 5 1.48 1.41 4.76
N THR A 6 2.33 0.47 5.15
CA THR A 6 3.78 0.57 4.97
C THR A 6 4.22 -0.43 3.93
N PHE A 7 5.05 -0.02 2.97
CA PHE A 7 5.63 -0.95 2.00
C PHE A 7 7.12 -0.74 1.83
N GLY A 8 7.86 -1.85 1.72
CA GLY A 8 9.27 -1.84 1.39
C GLY A 8 9.53 -1.77 -0.12
N ALA A 9 10.78 -1.58 -0.52
CA ALA A 9 11.27 -1.69 -1.89
C ALA A 9 10.86 -3.00 -2.60
N ARG A 10 10.57 -4.08 -1.86
CA ARG A 10 10.03 -5.33 -2.44
C ARG A 10 8.68 -5.14 -3.15
N ALA A 11 7.88 -4.17 -2.74
CA ALA A 11 6.64 -3.83 -3.42
C ALA A 11 6.90 -3.24 -4.81
N LEU A 12 8.06 -2.62 -5.03
CA LEU A 12 8.42 -1.93 -6.25
C LEU A 12 9.23 -2.78 -7.24
N VAL A 13 9.58 -4.04 -6.91
CA VAL A 13 10.41 -4.87 -7.79
C VAL A 13 9.72 -5.18 -9.13
N GLY A 14 10.35 -4.78 -10.24
CA GLY A 14 9.92 -4.99 -11.63
C GLY A 14 11.01 -4.61 -12.66
N ALA A 15 10.68 -4.58 -13.96
CA ALA A 15 11.62 -4.64 -15.09
C ALA A 15 12.37 -3.33 -15.46
N ASN A 16 12.42 -2.33 -14.57
CA ASN A 16 13.09 -1.05 -14.82
C ASN A 16 14.29 -0.87 -13.87
N ASP A 17 15.42 -1.49 -14.21
CA ASP A 17 16.73 -1.16 -13.63
C ASP A 17 17.05 0.32 -13.96
N GLY A 18 17.13 1.18 -12.95
CA GLY A 18 17.62 2.56 -13.10
C GLY A 18 16.60 3.69 -12.96
N LEU A 19 15.37 3.42 -12.51
CA LEU A 19 14.46 4.47 -12.04
C LEU A 19 14.78 4.84 -10.59
N ASP A 20 14.59 6.12 -10.24
CA ASP A 20 14.68 6.61 -8.86
C ASP A 20 13.64 5.91 -7.98
N ALA A 21 14.09 5.06 -7.06
CA ALA A 21 13.24 4.29 -6.14
C ALA A 21 12.28 5.19 -5.36
N GLN A 22 12.69 6.42 -5.02
CA GLN A 22 11.85 7.38 -4.32
C GLN A 22 10.72 7.90 -5.22
N ALA A 23 10.99 8.12 -6.51
CA ALA A 23 9.97 8.51 -7.48
C ALA A 23 8.97 7.37 -7.73
N CYS A 24 9.45 6.13 -7.86
CA CYS A 24 8.63 4.94 -7.96
C CYS A 24 7.75 4.76 -6.72
N ALA A 25 8.32 4.90 -5.53
CA ALA A 25 7.61 4.82 -4.26
C ALA A 25 6.52 5.89 -4.15
N ALA A 26 6.83 7.14 -4.49
CA ALA A 26 5.86 8.24 -4.44
C ALA A 26 4.67 7.99 -5.38
N ARG A 27 4.92 7.48 -6.59
CA ARG A 27 3.86 7.13 -7.55
C ARG A 27 3.02 5.96 -7.06
N TYR A 28 3.65 4.88 -6.60
CA TYR A 28 2.95 3.71 -6.05
C TYR A 28 2.10 4.11 -4.84
N ALA A 29 2.66 4.88 -3.91
CA ALA A 29 1.96 5.38 -2.73
C ALA A 29 0.75 6.24 -3.12
N GLY A 30 0.89 7.10 -4.15
CA GLY A 30 -0.21 7.90 -4.69
C GLY A 30 -1.36 7.04 -5.22
N LEU A 31 -1.06 6.09 -6.12
CA LEU A 31 -2.08 5.20 -6.69
C LEU A 31 -2.72 4.32 -5.62
N LEU A 32 -1.93 3.79 -4.69
CA LEU A 32 -2.43 2.95 -3.61
C LEU A 32 -3.35 3.74 -2.69
N ARG A 33 -2.96 4.95 -2.29
CA ARG A 33 -3.80 5.83 -1.48
C ARG A 33 -5.13 6.15 -2.18
N ASP A 34 -5.08 6.44 -3.48
CA ASP A 34 -6.29 6.75 -4.25
C ASP A 34 -7.21 5.54 -4.41
N ALA A 35 -6.64 4.33 -4.58
CA ALA A 35 -7.41 3.09 -4.61
C ALA A 35 -8.06 2.78 -3.27
N LEU A 36 -7.30 2.83 -2.17
CA LEU A 36 -7.82 2.63 -0.82
C LEU A 36 -8.88 3.66 -0.46
N ARG A 37 -8.76 4.91 -0.94
CA ARG A 37 -9.77 5.97 -0.71
C ARG A 37 -11.08 5.65 -1.42
N ARG A 38 -11.05 5.01 -2.58
CA ARG A 38 -12.28 4.61 -3.29
C ARG A 38 -12.99 3.48 -2.55
N ASP A 39 -12.25 2.52 -2.02
CA ASP A 39 -12.82 1.36 -1.33
C ASP A 39 -13.22 1.68 0.12
N HIS A 40 -12.51 2.61 0.76
CA HIS A 40 -12.75 3.06 2.12
C HIS A 40 -12.82 4.60 2.19
N PRO A 41 -13.90 5.22 1.69
CA PRO A 41 -14.01 6.68 1.57
C PRO A 41 -13.95 7.41 2.92
N ASP A 42 -14.44 6.77 3.98
CA ASP A 42 -14.46 7.34 5.34
C ASP A 42 -13.17 7.05 6.14
N ALA A 43 -12.20 6.35 5.55
CA ALA A 43 -10.94 6.05 6.22
C ALA A 43 -9.95 7.21 6.11
N SER A 44 -9.26 7.49 7.22
CA SER A 44 -8.01 8.25 7.17
C SER A 44 -6.91 7.31 6.66
N ILE A 45 -6.33 7.60 5.50
CA ILE A 45 -5.34 6.72 4.85
C ILE A 45 -3.97 7.39 4.86
N GLU A 46 -3.00 6.68 5.42
CA GLU A 46 -1.58 7.03 5.38
C GLU A 46 -0.83 5.90 4.66
N VAL A 47 0.01 6.26 3.69
CA VAL A 47 0.80 5.29 2.93
C VAL A 47 2.25 5.73 2.98
N THR A 48 3.10 4.89 3.55
CA THR A 48 4.50 5.18 3.85
C THR A 48 5.42 4.17 3.16
N TRP A 49 6.53 4.66 2.64
CA TRP A 49 7.56 3.84 2.02
C TRP A 49 8.76 3.70 2.95
N SER A 50 9.33 2.50 3.00
CA SER A 50 10.64 2.21 3.56
C SER A 50 11.57 1.66 2.48
N ASP A 51 12.83 2.10 2.47
CA ASP A 51 13.86 1.61 1.54
C ASP A 51 14.41 0.22 1.94
N ASP A 52 13.70 -0.50 2.81
CA ASP A 52 14.00 -1.88 3.16
C ASP A 52 13.26 -2.86 2.25
N ARG A 53 13.58 -4.15 2.33
CA ARG A 53 12.87 -5.19 1.58
C ARG A 53 11.68 -5.76 2.37
N ALA A 54 11.11 -5.00 3.30
CA ALA A 54 10.00 -5.46 4.11
C ALA A 54 8.76 -5.75 3.24
N PRO A 55 7.95 -6.74 3.62
CA PRO A 55 6.65 -6.95 2.99
C PRO A 55 5.73 -5.74 3.26
N THR A 56 4.73 -5.55 2.39
CA THR A 56 3.67 -4.59 2.65
C THR A 56 2.91 -5.00 3.92
N HIS A 57 2.72 -4.03 4.81
CA HIS A 57 2.03 -4.17 6.07
C HIS A 57 0.89 -3.17 6.16
N VAL A 58 -0.23 -3.59 6.72
CA VAL A 58 -1.41 -2.74 6.93
C VAL A 58 -1.78 -2.80 8.41
N ASP A 59 -1.91 -1.63 9.02
CA ASP A 59 -2.40 -1.44 10.38
C ASP A 59 -3.76 -0.72 10.34
N VAL A 60 -4.76 -1.33 10.96
CA VAL A 60 -6.15 -0.84 10.98
C VAL A 60 -6.51 -0.38 12.39
N GLN A 61 -6.83 0.90 12.54
CA GLN A 61 -7.15 1.51 13.84
C GLN A 61 -8.59 2.04 13.90
N GLY A 62 -9.14 2.08 15.11
CA GLY A 62 -10.49 2.61 15.36
C GLY A 62 -11.60 1.69 14.85
N VAL A 63 -11.38 0.37 14.96
CA VAL A 63 -12.37 -0.69 14.71
C VAL A 63 -12.37 -1.59 15.94
N ASP A 64 -13.50 -1.69 16.63
CA ASP A 64 -13.59 -2.42 17.90
C ASP A 64 -13.62 -3.95 17.72
N GLU A 65 -14.03 -4.41 16.53
CA GLU A 65 -14.15 -5.83 16.22
C GLU A 65 -12.92 -6.34 15.46
N GLU A 66 -12.12 -7.19 16.11
CA GLU A 66 -10.88 -7.74 15.52
C GLU A 66 -11.13 -8.45 14.18
N ARG A 67 -12.22 -9.23 14.09
CA ARG A 67 -12.59 -9.93 12.85
C ARG A 67 -12.82 -8.94 11.69
N ARG A 68 -13.46 -7.81 11.99
CA ARG A 68 -13.71 -6.75 11.01
C ARG A 68 -12.41 -6.06 10.62
N ALA A 69 -11.54 -5.74 11.59
CA ALA A 69 -10.23 -5.16 11.34
C ALA A 69 -9.37 -6.05 10.42
N ARG A 70 -9.38 -7.38 10.64
CA ARG A 70 -8.68 -8.36 9.80
C ARG A 70 -9.25 -8.45 8.38
N ALA A 71 -10.56 -8.33 8.21
CA ALA A 71 -11.17 -8.28 6.89
C ALA A 71 -10.70 -7.04 6.11
N ILE A 72 -10.71 -5.88 6.77
CA ILE A 72 -10.25 -4.61 6.18
C ILE A 72 -8.74 -4.66 5.87
N GLU A 73 -7.93 -5.22 6.76
CA GLU A 73 -6.50 -5.44 6.53
C GLU A 73 -6.26 -6.25 5.25
N ARG A 74 -7.02 -7.34 5.08
CA ARG A 74 -6.94 -8.20 3.90
C ARG A 74 -7.39 -7.49 2.64
N ASP A 75 -8.52 -6.76 2.68
CA ASP A 75 -9.02 -6.00 1.54
C ASP A 75 -7.98 -4.96 1.08
N ALA A 76 -7.36 -4.25 2.02
CA ALA A 76 -6.31 -3.28 1.72
C ALA A 76 -5.05 -3.92 1.11
N LEU A 77 -4.67 -5.12 1.55
CA LEU A 77 -3.58 -5.88 0.94
C LEU A 77 -3.91 -6.36 -0.48
N ASP A 78 -5.16 -6.78 -0.72
CA ASP A 78 -5.62 -7.16 -2.05
C ASP A 78 -5.60 -5.96 -3.02
N VAL A 79 -6.02 -4.78 -2.55
CA VAL A 79 -5.89 -3.52 -3.30
C VAL A 79 -4.42 -3.19 -3.61
N ALA A 80 -3.53 -3.31 -2.62
CA ALA A 80 -2.09 -3.10 -2.82
C ALA A 80 -1.52 -4.05 -3.88
N TRP A 81 -1.93 -5.31 -3.86
CA TRP A 81 -1.53 -6.28 -4.87
C TRP A 81 -2.05 -5.89 -6.27
N VAL A 82 -3.31 -5.49 -6.40
CA VAL A 82 -3.90 -5.03 -7.67
C VAL A 82 -3.15 -3.82 -8.23
N VAL A 83 -2.91 -2.79 -7.42
CA VAL A 83 -2.15 -1.60 -7.84
C VAL A 83 -0.73 -1.99 -8.27
N LYS A 84 -0.10 -2.94 -7.57
CA LYS A 84 1.21 -3.46 -7.97
C LYS A 84 1.18 -4.09 -9.37
N GLN A 85 0.10 -4.80 -9.74
CA GLN A 85 -0.01 -5.44 -11.06
C GLN A 85 -0.35 -4.47 -12.20
N MET A 86 -0.83 -3.26 -11.90
CA MET A 86 -1.25 -2.30 -12.95
C MET A 86 -0.07 -1.74 -13.75
N GLU A 87 1.12 -1.66 -13.17
CA GLU A 87 2.29 -1.04 -13.81
C GLU A 87 3.60 -1.76 -13.44
N PRO A 88 4.63 -1.71 -14.30
CA PRO A 88 5.97 -2.16 -13.93
C PRO A 88 6.62 -1.13 -13.00
N TRP A 89 6.70 -1.47 -11.72
CA TRP A 89 7.41 -0.69 -10.71
C TRP A 89 8.94 -0.94 -10.82
N GLY A 90 9.76 0.09 -10.60
CA GLY A 90 11.23 -0.01 -10.68
C GLY A 90 11.86 -0.47 -9.36
N ALA A 91 12.90 -1.31 -9.45
CA ALA A 91 13.65 -1.89 -8.34
C ALA A 91 14.90 -1.09 -7.98
#